data_AF-A0A2W7AIT5-F1
#
_entry.id   AF-A0A2W7AIT5-F1
#
_cell.length_a   1.000
_cell.length_b   1.000
_cell.length_c   1.000
_cell.angle_alpha   90.00
_cell.angle_beta   90.00
_cell.angle_gamma   90.00
#
_symmetry.space_group_name_H-M   'P 1'
#
loop_
_entity.id
_entity.type
_entity.pdbx_description
1 polymer ?
#
loop_
_entity_poly.entity_id
_entity_poly.type
_entity_poly.pdbx_seq_one_letter_code
_entity_poly.pdbx_strand_id
1 'polypeptide(L)'
;MSGVNTPPKALFLSPDGKIYPDTLICSGMISAELNGKPCPYSQNGRLPDPMPLDEFDPNYSPDKGQPGDLCPPCAKQQLAHLGHWQGHGRQTFPEELLPLRLFKCRMWLWLVIPGLHDAEPTALHIDN
;
A
#
# COMPACT_ATOMS: atom_id res chain seq x y z
N MET A 1 15.65 17.22 -16.75
CA MET A 1 15.51 15.80 -17.13
C MET A 1 14.03 15.48 -17.03
N SER A 2 13.38 15.22 -18.16
CA SER A 2 11.95 14.92 -18.24
C SER A 2 11.69 13.63 -17.46
N GLY A 3 11.23 13.77 -16.21
CA GLY A 3 10.87 12.65 -15.37
C GLY A 3 9.74 11.90 -16.04
N VAL A 4 9.97 10.64 -16.37
CA VAL A 4 8.89 9.73 -16.73
C VAL A 4 7.92 9.75 -15.54
N ASN A 5 6.72 10.30 -15.74
CA ASN A 5 5.63 10.25 -14.76
C ASN A 5 5.13 8.80 -14.69
N THR A 6 5.97 7.91 -14.16
CA THR A 6 5.56 6.55 -13.84
C THR A 6 4.47 6.64 -12.78
N PRO A 7 3.31 6.00 -12.98
CA PRO A 7 2.24 6.02 -11.99
C PRO A 7 2.74 5.46 -10.65
N PRO A 8 2.15 5.92 -9.52
CA PRO A 8 2.51 5.43 -8.20
C PRO A 8 2.19 3.93 -8.08
N LYS A 9 3.06 3.18 -7.40
CA LYS A 9 2.82 1.76 -7.11
C LYS A 9 1.85 1.59 -5.94
N ALA A 10 1.77 2.59 -5.08
CA ALA A 10 0.83 2.64 -3.97
C ALA A 10 0.48 4.07 -3.62
N LEU A 11 -0.67 4.21 -2.97
CA LEU A 11 -1.19 5.45 -2.42
C LEU A 11 -1.27 5.30 -0.91
N PHE A 12 -0.50 6.11 -0.19
CA PHE A 12 -0.48 6.15 1.26
C PHE A 12 -1.55 7.11 1.78
N LEU A 13 -2.28 6.67 2.80
CA LEU A 13 -3.39 7.40 3.42
C LEU A 13 -2.89 8.03 4.72
N SER A 14 -2.87 9.36 4.78
CA SER A 14 -2.48 10.06 6.00
C SER A 14 -3.68 10.36 6.91
N PRO A 15 -3.45 10.51 8.23
CA PRO A 15 -4.51 10.84 9.17
C PRO A 15 -5.23 12.17 8.86
N ASP A 16 -4.55 13.12 8.20
CA ASP A 16 -5.12 14.41 7.78
C ASP A 16 -5.97 14.33 6.50
N GLY A 17 -6.23 13.12 5.99
CA GLY A 17 -7.08 12.87 4.82
C GLY A 17 -6.38 13.09 3.48
N LYS A 18 -5.08 13.39 3.48
CA LYS A 18 -4.29 13.48 2.25
C LYS A 18 -3.85 12.10 1.77
N ILE A 19 -3.53 12.05 0.48
CA ILE A 19 -3.05 10.85 -0.19
C ILE A 19 -1.69 11.17 -0.80
N TYR A 20 -0.71 10.32 -0.50
CA TYR A 20 0.67 10.50 -0.98
C TYR A 20 1.09 9.31 -1.85
N PRO A 21 1.72 9.55 -3.01
CA PRO A 21 2.30 8.47 -3.79
C PRO A 21 3.44 7.78 -3.03
N ASP A 22 3.66 6.51 -3.34
CA ASP A 22 4.71 5.68 -2.74
C ASP A 22 6.09 6.34 -2.77
N THR A 23 6.42 7.03 -3.85
CA THR A 23 7.71 7.71 -4.01
C THR A 23 7.98 8.74 -2.92
N LEU A 24 6.99 9.50 -2.46
CA LEU A 24 7.19 10.53 -1.44
C LEU A 24 7.43 9.94 -0.04
N ILE A 25 6.81 8.81 0.25
CA ILE A 25 6.92 8.12 1.54
C ILE A 25 8.15 7.19 1.55
N CYS A 26 8.25 6.31 0.57
CA CYS A 26 9.27 5.27 0.49
C CYS A 26 10.67 5.83 0.22
N SER A 27 10.82 6.98 -0.43
CA SER A 27 12.12 7.63 -0.57
C SER A 27 12.55 8.42 0.66
N GLY A 28 11.67 8.60 1.65
CA GLY A 28 11.95 9.40 2.85
C GLY A 28 11.74 10.90 2.70
N MET A 29 11.14 11.38 1.59
CA MET A 29 10.96 12.82 1.36
C MET A 29 9.99 13.48 2.36
N ILE A 30 8.91 12.80 2.75
CA ILE A 30 7.85 13.39 3.62
C ILE A 30 7.82 12.80 5.02
N SER A 31 8.36 11.61 5.25
CA SER A 31 8.33 11.01 6.59
C SER A 31 9.38 11.65 7.50
N ALA A 32 8.94 12.50 8.43
CA ALA A 32 9.81 13.13 9.43
C ALA A 32 10.59 12.09 10.25
N GLU A 33 9.97 10.94 10.53
CA GLU A 33 10.61 9.81 11.23
C GLU A 33 11.77 9.19 10.43
N LEU A 34 11.74 9.32 9.11
CA LEU A 34 12.78 8.80 8.23
C LEU A 34 13.96 9.76 8.06
N ASN A 35 13.89 11.01 8.55
CA ASN A 35 14.98 12.00 8.47
C ASN A 35 15.60 12.12 7.07
N GLY A 36 14.77 12.09 6.02
CA GLY A 36 15.23 12.14 4.63
C GLY A 36 15.84 10.85 4.07
N LYS A 37 15.89 9.76 4.85
CA LYS A 37 16.39 8.46 4.40
C LYS A 37 15.26 7.63 3.79
N PRO A 38 15.51 6.83 2.75
CA PRO A 38 14.52 5.90 2.25
C PRO A 38 13.99 4.95 3.33
N CYS A 39 12.73 4.56 3.20
CA CYS A 39 12.14 3.49 4.01
C CYS A 39 13.02 2.24 3.88
N PRO A 40 13.37 1.56 5.00
CA PRO A 40 14.28 0.41 4.97
C PRO A 40 13.71 -0.80 4.20
N TYR A 41 12.41 -0.80 3.92
CA TYR A 41 11.74 -1.83 3.13
C TYR A 41 11.44 -1.39 1.69
N SER A 42 11.88 -0.19 1.30
CA SER A 42 11.68 0.31 -0.07
C SER A 42 12.65 -0.37 -1.04
N GLN A 43 12.25 -0.42 -2.32
CA GLN A 43 13.11 -0.78 -3.44
C GLN A 43 13.29 0.47 -4.29
N ASN A 44 14.51 1.01 -4.34
CA ASN A 44 14.83 2.25 -5.06
C ASN A 44 13.92 3.43 -4.68
N GLY A 45 13.58 3.57 -3.39
CA GLY A 45 12.70 4.63 -2.90
C GLY A 45 11.22 4.47 -3.26
N ARG A 46 10.80 3.28 -3.70
CA ARG A 46 9.42 2.92 -4.04
C ARG A 46 8.92 1.75 -3.21
N LEU A 47 7.62 1.53 -3.21
CA LEU A 47 7.04 0.31 -2.64
C LEU A 47 7.54 -0.90 -3.46
N PRO A 48 7.97 -2.01 -2.82
CA PRO A 48 8.20 -3.26 -3.52
C PRO A 48 6.92 -3.77 -4.20
N ASP A 49 7.07 -4.47 -5.31
CA ASP A 49 5.92 -5.04 -6.02
C ASP A 49 5.20 -6.08 -5.15
N PRO A 50 3.86 -6.15 -5.21
CA PRO A 50 3.10 -7.21 -4.55
C PRO A 50 3.51 -8.58 -5.09
N MET A 51 3.60 -9.54 -4.20
CA MET A 51 3.88 -10.93 -4.54
C MET A 51 2.78 -11.81 -3.96
N PRO A 52 2.45 -12.94 -4.61
CA PRO A 52 1.54 -13.93 -4.02
C PRO A 52 2.07 -14.40 -2.68
N LEU A 53 1.20 -14.50 -1.68
CA LEU A 53 1.54 -15.08 -0.39
C LEU A 53 1.77 -16.59 -0.54
N ASP A 54 2.90 -17.07 -0.02
CA ASP A 54 3.24 -18.48 0.05
C ASP A 54 3.06 -18.98 1.48
N GLU A 55 2.24 -20.01 1.68
CA GLU A 55 2.01 -20.61 3.00
C GLU A 55 3.25 -21.30 3.58
N PHE A 56 4.23 -21.63 2.73
CA PHE A 56 5.49 -22.25 3.13
C PHE A 56 6.60 -21.23 3.44
N ASP A 57 6.38 -19.92 3.19
CA ASP A 57 7.34 -18.89 3.59
C ASP A 57 7.40 -18.78 5.12
N PRO A 58 8.59 -18.84 5.76
CA PRO A 58 8.71 -18.70 7.22
C PRO A 58 8.22 -17.35 7.77
N ASN A 59 8.05 -16.34 6.91
CA ASN A 59 7.50 -15.02 7.23
C ASN A 59 6.03 -14.85 6.80
N TYR A 60 5.38 -15.94 6.37
CA TYR A 60 3.94 -15.95 6.14
C TYR A 60 3.21 -15.59 7.44
N SER A 61 2.13 -14.83 7.29
CA SER A 61 1.22 -14.53 8.38
C SER A 61 -0.19 -14.46 7.80
N PRO A 62 -1.19 -15.10 8.44
CA PRO A 62 -2.59 -14.99 8.02
C PRO A 62 -3.10 -13.55 8.11
N ASP A 63 -2.46 -12.68 8.91
CA ASP A 63 -2.80 -11.26 8.98
C ASP A 63 -2.59 -10.53 7.65
N LYS A 64 -1.77 -11.07 6.73
CA LYS A 64 -1.48 -10.47 5.43
C LYS A 64 -2.51 -10.83 4.35
N GLY A 65 -3.31 -11.86 4.56
CA GLY A 65 -4.20 -12.45 3.56
C GLY A 65 -4.09 -13.98 3.51
N GLN A 66 -4.78 -14.58 2.54
CA GLN A 66 -4.74 -16.01 2.26
C GLN A 66 -3.57 -16.36 1.33
N PRO A 67 -3.13 -17.62 1.29
CA PRO A 67 -2.15 -18.06 0.30
C PRO A 67 -2.63 -17.76 -1.13
N GLY A 68 -1.73 -17.23 -1.96
CA GLY A 68 -2.02 -16.77 -3.31
C GLY A 68 -2.44 -15.30 -3.42
N ASP A 69 -2.92 -14.67 -2.35
CA ASP A 69 -3.26 -13.24 -2.37
C ASP A 69 -2.01 -12.40 -2.66
N LEU A 70 -2.15 -11.37 -3.49
CA LEU A 70 -1.10 -10.39 -3.73
C LEU A 70 -0.95 -9.49 -2.50
N CYS A 71 0.27 -9.44 -1.98
CA CYS A 71 0.61 -8.63 -0.81
C CYS A 71 2.01 -8.03 -0.98
N PRO A 72 2.22 -6.73 -0.70
CA PRO A 72 3.57 -6.18 -0.64
C PRO A 72 4.38 -6.90 0.45
N PRO A 73 5.64 -7.30 0.19
CA PRO A 73 6.47 -7.95 1.20
C PRO A 73 6.71 -7.07 2.44
N CYS A 74 6.62 -5.76 2.29
CA CYS A 74 6.72 -4.79 3.38
C CYS A 74 5.40 -4.53 4.12
N ALA A 75 4.28 -5.16 3.70
CA ALA A 75 3.03 -5.12 4.43
C ALA A 75 3.13 -5.97 5.70
N LYS A 76 2.53 -5.47 6.78
CA LYS A 76 2.41 -6.19 8.05
C LYS A 76 1.05 -6.87 8.14
N GLN A 77 0.01 -6.22 7.65
CA GLN A 77 -1.38 -6.65 7.81
C GLN A 77 -2.26 -6.12 6.66
N GLN A 78 -3.26 -6.89 6.27
CA GLN A 78 -4.40 -6.46 5.46
C GLN A 78 -5.59 -6.12 6.37
N LEU A 79 -6.29 -5.03 6.08
CA LEU A 79 -7.29 -4.39 6.96
C LEU A 79 -8.70 -4.36 6.33
N ALA A 80 -9.07 -5.34 5.51
CA ALA A 80 -10.23 -5.30 4.59
C ALA A 80 -10.06 -4.31 3.40
N HIS A 81 -11.11 -4.10 2.62
CA HIS A 81 -11.17 -3.02 1.63
C HIS A 81 -11.21 -1.64 2.31
N LEU A 82 -10.70 -0.60 1.63
CA LEU A 82 -10.65 0.77 2.17
C LEU A 82 -12.02 1.30 2.59
N GLY A 83 -13.08 0.98 1.83
CA GLY A 83 -14.45 1.41 2.12
C GLY A 83 -14.99 0.96 3.47
N HIS A 84 -14.41 -0.09 4.08
CA HIS A 84 -14.78 -0.54 5.42
C HIS A 84 -14.48 0.54 6.47
N TRP A 85 -13.51 1.40 6.18
CA TRP A 85 -13.03 2.46 7.06
C TRP A 85 -13.57 3.85 6.70
N GLN A 86 -14.45 3.96 5.69
CA GLN A 86 -15.08 5.22 5.31
C GLN A 86 -15.89 5.79 6.48
N GLY A 87 -15.71 7.08 6.79
CA GLY A 87 -16.40 7.76 7.88
C GLY A 87 -15.83 7.47 9.27
N HIS A 88 -14.99 6.45 9.44
CA HIS A 88 -14.28 6.21 10.69
C HIS A 88 -13.31 7.37 10.97
N GLY A 89 -13.35 7.93 12.19
CA GLY A 89 -12.51 9.08 12.53
C GLY A 89 -12.77 10.34 11.68
N ARG A 90 -13.95 10.46 11.04
CA ARG A 90 -14.31 11.54 10.09
C ARG A 90 -13.47 11.57 8.80
N GLN A 91 -12.81 10.46 8.47
CA GLN A 91 -12.07 10.35 7.21
C GLN A 91 -13.03 10.12 6.05
N THR A 92 -12.75 10.78 4.93
CA THR A 92 -13.49 10.63 3.66
C THR A 92 -12.47 10.31 2.59
N PHE A 93 -12.57 9.11 2.00
CA PHE A 93 -11.71 8.68 0.91
C PHE A 93 -12.43 8.84 -0.44
N PRO A 94 -11.69 9.03 -1.55
CA PRO A 94 -12.24 9.02 -2.90
C PRO A 94 -12.94 7.70 -3.24
N GLU A 95 -14.06 7.78 -3.95
CA GLU A 95 -14.92 6.62 -4.26
C GLU A 95 -14.18 5.53 -5.03
N GLU A 96 -13.30 5.92 -5.94
CA GLU A 96 -12.48 5.03 -6.76
C GLU A 96 -11.48 4.19 -5.95
N LEU A 97 -11.15 4.61 -4.72
CA LEU A 97 -10.22 3.89 -3.86
C LEU A 97 -10.93 2.97 -2.86
N LEU A 98 -12.23 3.17 -2.61
CA LEU A 98 -13.01 2.40 -1.64
C LEU A 98 -12.97 0.88 -1.86
N PRO A 99 -12.99 0.34 -3.09
CA PRO A 99 -12.98 -1.11 -3.28
C PRO A 99 -11.56 -1.71 -3.19
N LEU A 100 -10.52 -0.88 -3.09
CA LEU A 100 -9.14 -1.34 -3.05
C LEU A 100 -8.79 -1.97 -1.70
N ARG A 101 -7.90 -2.95 -1.75
CA ARG A 101 -7.41 -3.69 -0.58
C ARG A 101 -6.51 -2.77 0.26
N LEU A 102 -6.88 -2.59 1.53
CA LEU A 102 -6.15 -1.74 2.47
C LEU A 102 -5.07 -2.54 3.20
N PHE A 103 -3.86 -2.02 3.19
CA PHE A 103 -2.72 -2.59 3.91
C PHE A 103 -2.18 -1.63 4.94
N LYS A 104 -1.61 -2.20 6.01
CA LYS A 104 -0.73 -1.50 6.95
C LYS A 104 0.69 -1.97 6.72
N CYS A 105 1.60 -1.06 6.39
CA CYS A 105 2.99 -1.41 6.18
C CYS A 105 3.78 -1.52 7.49
N ARG A 106 5.03 -2.01 7.41
CA ARG A 106 5.95 -2.10 8.57
C ARG A 106 6.30 -0.76 9.22
N MET A 107 6.09 0.36 8.53
CA MET A 107 6.16 1.72 9.08
C MET A 107 4.84 2.18 9.72
N TRP A 108 3.87 1.27 9.92
CA TRP A 108 2.56 1.53 10.50
C TRP A 108 1.64 2.47 9.71
N LEU A 109 2.05 2.87 8.50
CA LEU A 109 1.25 3.68 7.59
C LEU A 109 0.26 2.83 6.80
N TRP A 110 -0.89 3.42 6.49
CA TRP A 110 -1.93 2.82 5.65
C TRP A 110 -1.65 3.09 4.18
N LEU A 111 -1.88 2.09 3.33
CA LEU A 111 -1.75 2.21 1.89
C LEU A 111 -2.73 1.33 1.14
N VAL A 112 -3.07 1.75 -0.07
CA VAL A 112 -3.72 0.93 -1.09
C VAL A 112 -2.83 0.83 -2.32
N ILE A 113 -3.03 -0.22 -3.11
CA ILE A 113 -2.32 -0.42 -4.38
C ILE A 113 -3.33 -0.21 -5.50
N PRO A 114 -3.11 0.77 -6.39
CA PRO A 114 -3.99 0.99 -7.54
C PRO A 114 -4.19 -0.32 -8.32
N GLY A 115 -5.46 -0.69 -8.54
CA GLY A 115 -5.84 -1.91 -9.26
C GLY A 115 -5.91 -3.18 -8.42
N LEU A 116 -5.49 -3.17 -7.15
CA LEU A 116 -5.60 -4.34 -6.27
C LEU A 116 -6.89 -4.27 -5.45
N HIS A 117 -7.93 -4.93 -5.95
CA HIS A 117 -9.24 -4.98 -5.33
C HIS A 117 -9.29 -6.03 -4.21
N ASP A 118 -10.09 -5.76 -3.18
CA ASP A 118 -10.23 -6.71 -2.08
C ASP A 118 -11.02 -7.97 -2.46
N ALA A 119 -11.96 -7.83 -3.41
CA ALA A 119 -12.77 -8.92 -3.94
C ALA A 119 -11.99 -9.84 -4.90
N GLU A 120 -10.91 -9.33 -5.51
CA GLU A 120 -10.06 -10.05 -6.46
C GLU A 120 -8.59 -9.96 -6.00
N PRO A 121 -8.26 -10.54 -4.83
CA PRO A 121 -6.98 -10.26 -4.16
C PRO A 121 -5.77 -10.90 -4.85
N THR A 122 -5.98 -11.78 -5.82
CA THR A 122 -4.92 -12.49 -6.57
C THR A 122 -4.57 -11.80 -7.89
N ALA A 123 -5.25 -10.70 -8.25
CA ALA A 123 -5.09 -10.00 -9.51
C ALA A 123 -4.83 -8.50 -9.33
N LEU A 124 -4.04 -7.93 -10.23
CA LEU A 124 -3.76 -6.50 -10.29
C LEU A 124 -4.34 -5.93 -11.59
N HIS A 125 -5.38 -5.12 -11.47
CA HIS A 125 -6.09 -4.52 -12.60
C HIS A 125 -5.50 -3.13 -12.88
N ILE A 126 -4.49 -3.08 -13.74
CA ILE A 126 -3.87 -1.81 -14.16
C ILE A 126 -4.71 -1.24 -15.30
N ASP A 127 -5.52 -0.22 -15.02
CA ASP A 127 -6.15 0.58 -16.06
C ASP A 127 -5.04 1.39 -16.77
N ASN A 128 -4.88 1.15 -18.08
CA ASN A 128 -3.91 1.83 -18.95
C ASN A 128 -4.37 3.25 -19.31
#